data_AF-A0A1I4YGN4-F1
#
_entry.id   AF-A0A1I4YGN4-F1
#
_cell.length_a   1.000
_cell.length_b   1.000
_cell.length_c   1.000
_cell.angle_alpha   90.00
_cell.angle_beta   90.00
_cell.angle_gamma   90.00
#
_symmetry.space_group_name_H-M   'P 1'
#
loop_
_entity.id
_entity.type
_entity.pdbx_description
1 polymer ?
#
loop_
_entity_poly.entity_id
_entity_poly.type
_entity_poly.pdbx_seq_one_letter_code
_entity_poly.pdbx_strand_id
1 'polypeptide(L)'
;MKVHIADCPLGAKCEELKVVEGKPALYRCPWYIQVHGIDPNTGQENRTWGCAIAWMPTLMINTANESRKGAAATESFRNEMVKQGAETQQALLVTAERALLQGGGKVWK
;
A
#
# COMPACT_ATOMS: atom_id res chain seq x y z
N MET A 1 37.85 -8.59 -5.47
CA MET A 1 37.49 -7.67 -6.57
C MET A 1 37.34 -6.28 -5.97
N LYS A 2 38.01 -5.25 -6.50
CA LYS A 2 37.90 -3.89 -5.96
C LYS A 2 36.65 -3.21 -6.55
N VAL A 3 35.86 -2.56 -5.69
CA VAL A 3 34.67 -1.81 -6.08
C VAL A 3 35.02 -0.33 -6.12
N HIS A 4 34.74 0.32 -7.24
CA HIS A 4 34.96 1.75 -7.45
C HIS A 4 33.62 2.46 -7.67
N ILE A 5 33.54 3.73 -7.29
CA ILE A 5 32.34 4.55 -7.50
C ILE A 5 32.35 5.05 -8.95
N ALA A 6 31.25 4.84 -9.66
CA ALA A 6 30.99 5.41 -10.97
C ALA A 6 29.92 6.50 -10.92
N ASP A 7 29.96 7.42 -11.87
CA ASP A 7 28.91 8.41 -12.06
C ASP A 7 27.63 7.74 -12.57
N CYS A 8 26.53 7.86 -11.80
CA CYS A 8 25.20 7.39 -12.23
C CYS A 8 24.20 8.52 -12.51
N PRO A 9 23.24 8.27 -13.40
CA PRO A 9 22.96 9.30 -14.37
C PRO A 9 21.57 9.24 -15.03
N LEU A 10 21.29 10.37 -15.61
CA LEU A 10 20.68 10.40 -16.92
C LEU A 10 21.80 10.01 -17.93
N GLY A 11 22.11 8.69 -18.04
CA GLY A 11 23.19 8.05 -18.87
C GLY A 11 23.85 6.71 -18.36
N ALA A 12 23.10 5.66 -17.95
CA ALA A 12 23.45 4.78 -16.80
C ALA A 12 23.86 3.32 -17.04
N LYS A 13 25.01 2.91 -16.49
CA LYS A 13 25.23 1.54 -16.01
C LYS A 13 25.40 1.58 -14.50
N CYS A 14 24.45 1.00 -13.77
CA CYS A 14 24.52 0.94 -12.31
C CYS A 14 25.67 0.05 -11.81
N GLU A 15 26.07 -0.93 -12.62
CA GLU A 15 27.20 -1.79 -12.41
C GLU A 15 27.91 -2.02 -13.75
N GLU A 16 29.24 -1.86 -13.77
CA GLU A 16 30.06 -2.05 -14.96
C GLU A 16 31.41 -2.70 -14.60
N LEU A 17 31.83 -3.68 -15.40
CA LEU A 17 33.15 -4.28 -15.27
C LEU A 17 34.14 -3.50 -16.15
N LYS A 18 35.20 -2.94 -15.54
CA LYS A 18 36.30 -2.28 -16.26
C LYS A 18 37.61 -2.96 -15.92
N VAL A 19 38.54 -2.97 -16.87
CA VAL A 19 39.92 -3.44 -16.62
C VAL A 19 40.77 -2.21 -16.36
N VAL A 20 41.30 -2.09 -15.15
CA VAL A 20 42.22 -1.02 -14.75
C VAL A 20 43.55 -1.66 -14.40
N GLU A 21 44.63 -1.24 -15.05
CA GLU A 21 45.98 -1.78 -14.83
C GLU A 21 46.07 -3.32 -14.97
N GLY A 22 45.33 -3.88 -15.95
CA GLY A 22 45.31 -5.33 -16.20
C GLY A 22 44.52 -6.16 -15.18
N LYS A 23 43.85 -5.53 -14.21
CA LYS A 23 43.00 -6.20 -13.20
C LYS A 23 41.52 -5.85 -13.41
N PRO A 24 40.60 -6.83 -13.26
CA PRO A 24 39.18 -6.54 -13.31
C PRO A 24 38.71 -5.77 -12.06
N ALA A 25 38.05 -4.64 -12.28
CA ALA A 25 37.49 -3.76 -11.28
C ALA A 25 35.99 -3.54 -11.56
N LEU A 26 35.18 -3.60 -10.50
CA LEU A 26 33.74 -3.41 -10.58
C LEU A 26 33.43 -1.94 -10.27
N TYR A 27 32.76 -1.27 -11.18
CA TYR A 27 32.32 0.10 -10.99
C TYR A 27 30.84 0.08 -10.67
N ARG A 28 30.49 0.52 -9.46
CA ARG A 28 29.10 0.65 -9.01
C ARG A 28 28.79 2.10 -8.76
N CYS A 29 27.61 2.49 -9.11
CA CYS A 29 27.20 3.86 -8.90
C CYS A 29 26.36 4.02 -7.62
N PRO A 30 26.12 5.25 -7.13
CA PRO A 30 25.34 5.47 -5.91
C PRO A 30 23.91 4.93 -5.92
N TRP A 31 23.31 4.74 -7.10
CA TRP A 31 21.97 4.16 -7.25
C TRP A 31 21.94 2.64 -7.16
N TYR A 32 23.09 1.98 -7.10
CA TYR A 32 23.16 0.56 -6.82
C TYR A 32 22.95 0.36 -5.31
N ILE A 33 21.71 0.05 -4.94
CA ILE A 33 21.26 -0.05 -3.55
C ILE A 33 20.75 -1.45 -3.25
N GLN A 34 20.72 -1.79 -1.97
CA GLN A 34 20.03 -2.98 -1.50
C GLN A 34 18.60 -2.61 -1.12
N VAL A 35 17.63 -3.29 -1.72
CA VAL A 35 16.23 -3.16 -1.33
C VAL A 35 15.91 -4.26 -0.33
N HIS A 36 15.48 -3.83 0.85
CA HIS A 36 15.01 -4.71 1.91
C HIS A 36 13.49 -4.62 2.02
N GLY A 37 12.82 -5.76 2.04
CA GLY A 37 11.37 -5.81 2.22
C GLY A 37 10.84 -7.23 2.14
N ILE A 38 9.53 -7.39 2.28
CA ILE A 38 8.85 -8.66 2.06
C ILE A 38 8.11 -8.55 0.74
N ASP A 39 8.31 -9.50 -0.16
CA ASP A 39 7.53 -9.57 -1.40
C ASP A 39 6.09 -9.94 -1.06
N PRO A 40 5.09 -9.07 -1.34
CA PRO A 40 3.71 -9.33 -0.99
C PRO A 40 3.10 -10.52 -1.76
N ASN A 41 3.70 -10.97 -2.85
CA ASN A 41 3.19 -12.08 -3.64
C ASN A 41 3.66 -13.45 -3.11
N THR A 42 4.90 -13.52 -2.60
CA THR A 42 5.51 -14.78 -2.16
C THR A 42 5.68 -14.87 -0.63
N GLY A 43 5.61 -13.74 0.07
CA GLY A 43 5.86 -13.63 1.51
C GLY A 43 7.34 -13.79 1.88
N GLN A 44 8.25 -13.88 0.91
CA GLN A 44 9.68 -14.06 1.18
C GLN A 44 10.38 -12.73 1.45
N GLU A 45 11.39 -12.77 2.31
CA GLU A 45 12.25 -11.62 2.56
C GLU A 45 13.16 -11.37 1.33
N ASN A 46 13.02 -10.18 0.75
CA ASN A 46 13.86 -9.69 -0.32
C ASN A 46 15.02 -8.87 0.28
N ARG A 47 16.26 -9.25 -0.04
CA ARG A 47 17.49 -8.50 0.27
C ARG A 47 18.37 -8.35 -0.97
N THR A 48 17.75 -7.99 -2.09
CA THR A 48 18.41 -8.01 -3.39
C THR A 48 19.06 -6.66 -3.71
N TRP A 49 20.31 -6.73 -4.18
CA TRP A 49 21.02 -5.56 -4.71
C TRP A 49 20.59 -5.28 -6.14
N GLY A 50 20.40 -4.02 -6.47
CA GLY A 50 20.07 -3.62 -7.83
C GLY A 50 20.09 -2.12 -8.03
N CYS A 51 19.89 -1.73 -9.29
CA CYS A 51 19.76 -0.32 -9.65
C CYS A 51 18.42 0.23 -9.14
N ALA A 52 18.42 1.39 -8.47
CA ALA A 52 17.21 2.02 -7.94
C ALA A 52 16.12 2.22 -9.02
N ILE A 53 16.49 2.63 -10.24
CA ILE A 53 15.54 2.77 -11.35
C ILE A 53 14.94 1.43 -11.76
N ALA A 54 15.73 0.34 -11.75
CA ALA A 54 15.22 -0.98 -12.09
C ALA A 54 14.18 -1.46 -11.05
N TRP A 55 14.31 -1.03 -9.80
CA TRP A 55 13.34 -1.30 -8.75
C TRP A 55 12.06 -0.45 -8.84
N MET A 56 12.09 0.69 -9.54
CA MET A 56 10.95 1.61 -9.58
C MET A 56 9.64 0.96 -10.02
N PRO A 57 9.56 0.22 -11.15
CA PRO A 57 8.29 -0.37 -11.57
C PRO A 57 7.69 -1.30 -10.51
N THR A 58 8.50 -2.16 -9.91
CA THR A 58 8.05 -3.09 -8.87
C THR A 58 7.55 -2.36 -7.62
N LEU A 59 8.30 -1.36 -7.14
CA LEU A 59 7.92 -0.59 -5.96
C LEU A 59 6.69 0.30 -6.22
N MET A 60 6.54 0.85 -7.43
CA MET A 60 5.36 1.62 -7.83
C MET A 60 4.11 0.75 -7.92
N ILE A 61 4.22 -0.48 -8.44
CA ILE A 61 3.11 -1.45 -8.44
C ILE A 61 2.68 -1.76 -7.01
N ASN A 62 3.63 -1.98 -6.10
CA ASN A 62 3.33 -2.21 -4.69
C ASN A 62 2.62 -1.00 -4.06
N THR A 63 3.11 0.21 -4.31
CA THR A 63 2.48 1.45 -3.84
C THR A 63 1.04 1.59 -4.35
N ALA A 64 0.80 1.26 -5.63
CA ALA A 64 -0.54 1.27 -6.20
C ALA A 64 -1.45 0.19 -5.58
N ASN A 65 -0.92 -0.99 -5.24
CA ASN A 65 -1.65 -2.04 -4.53
C ASN A 65 -2.08 -1.57 -3.14
N GLU A 66 -1.18 -0.96 -2.36
CA GLU A 66 -1.51 -0.43 -1.04
C GLU A 66 -2.55 0.69 -1.11
N SER A 67 -2.45 1.59 -2.09
CA SER A 67 -3.49 2.60 -2.33
C SER A 67 -4.87 1.99 -2.64
N ARG A 68 -4.93 0.92 -3.45
CA ARG A 68 -6.18 0.21 -3.73
C ARG A 68 -6.76 -0.47 -2.49
N LYS A 69 -5.92 -1.06 -1.64
CA LYS A 69 -6.35 -1.66 -0.37
C LYS A 69 -6.97 -0.60 0.55
N GLY A 70 -6.35 0.57 0.67
CA GLY A 70 -6.89 1.70 1.44
C GLY A 70 -8.24 2.19 0.92
N ALA A 71 -8.39 2.31 -0.41
CA ALA A 71 -9.65 2.67 -1.04
C ALA A 71 -10.75 1.63 -0.77
N ALA A 72 -10.43 0.33 -0.89
CA ALA A 72 -11.37 -0.75 -0.61
C ALA A 72 -11.84 -0.76 0.86
N ALA A 73 -10.93 -0.51 1.81
CA ALA A 73 -11.27 -0.40 3.22
C ALA A 73 -12.23 0.78 3.50
N THR A 74 -11.99 1.91 2.83
CA THR A 74 -12.86 3.10 2.95
C THR A 74 -14.25 2.84 2.38
N GLU A 75 -14.34 2.17 1.22
CA GLU A 75 -15.64 1.80 0.65
C GLU A 75 -16.38 0.77 1.52
N SER A 76 -15.67 -0.20 2.10
CA SER A 76 -16.26 -1.15 3.05
C SER A 76 -16.81 -0.44 4.29
N PHE A 77 -16.08 0.54 4.83
CA PHE A 77 -16.55 1.35 5.95
C PHE A 77 -17.79 2.16 5.57
N ARG A 78 -17.79 2.77 4.37
CA ARG A 78 -18.97 3.49 3.83
C ARG A 78 -20.20 2.58 3.76
N ASN A 79 -20.05 1.36 3.26
CA ASN A 79 -21.13 0.39 3.14
C ASN A 79 -21.69 -0.02 4.52
N GLU A 80 -20.81 -0.28 5.48
CA GLU A 80 -21.24 -0.64 6.84
C GLU A 80 -21.94 0.53 7.54
N MET A 81 -21.46 1.77 7.36
CA MET A 81 -22.13 2.97 7.89
C MET A 81 -23.53 3.17 7.29
N VAL A 82 -23.72 2.92 5.99
CA VAL A 82 -25.04 2.97 5.36
C VAL A 82 -25.97 1.90 5.93
N LYS A 83 -25.47 0.67 6.11
CA LYS A 83 -26.22 -0.43 6.70
C LYS A 83 -26.64 -0.12 8.14
N GLN A 84 -25.72 0.34 8.98
CA GLN A 84 -26.01 0.75 10.36
C GLN A 84 -26.99 1.93 10.42
N GLY A 85 -26.87 2.87 9.49
CA GLY A 85 -27.83 3.97 9.35
C GLY A 85 -29.24 3.47 9.05
N ALA A 86 -29.39 2.53 8.12
CA ALA A 86 -30.68 1.91 7.79
C ALA A 86 -31.26 1.11 8.97
N GLU A 87 -30.45 0.32 9.66
CA GLU A 87 -30.86 -0.43 10.86
C GLU A 87 -31.31 0.50 11.99
N THR A 88 -30.58 1.60 12.21
CA THR A 88 -30.93 2.61 13.21
C THR A 88 -32.27 3.28 12.86
N GLN A 89 -32.49 3.64 11.60
CA GLN A 89 -33.76 4.21 11.15
C GLN A 89 -34.93 3.25 11.34
N GLN A 90 -34.75 1.96 11.00
CA GLN A 90 -35.76 0.94 11.22
C GLN A 90 -36.08 0.78 12.71
N ALA A 91 -35.05 0.73 13.57
CA ALA A 91 -35.23 0.66 15.01
C ALA A 91 -36.03 1.86 15.54
N LEU A 92 -35.72 3.08 15.08
CA LEU A 92 -36.45 4.29 15.42
C LEU A 92 -37.93 4.21 15.02
N LEU A 93 -38.24 3.76 13.81
CA LEU A 93 -39.63 3.58 13.35
C LEU A 93 -40.39 2.59 14.23
N VAL A 94 -39.80 1.43 14.55
CA VAL A 94 -40.40 0.44 15.43
C VAL A 94 -40.64 1.01 16.85
N THR A 95 -39.69 1.79 17.38
CA THR A 95 -39.87 2.43 18.69
C THR A 95 -40.99 3.47 18.67
N ALA A 96 -41.10 4.26 17.59
CA ALA A 96 -42.15 5.26 17.42
C ALA A 96 -43.54 4.59 17.31
N GLU A 97 -43.65 3.51 16.53
CA GLU A 97 -44.88 2.73 16.41
C GLU A 97 -45.30 2.14 17.78
N ARG A 98 -44.36 1.55 18.53
CA ARG A 98 -44.63 1.07 19.89
C ARG A 98 -45.10 2.17 20.83
N ALA A 99 -44.51 3.37 20.75
CA ALA A 99 -44.92 4.50 21.58
C ALA A 99 -46.34 4.97 21.27
N LEU A 100 -46.72 5.01 19.98
CA LEU A 100 -48.08 5.35 19.55
C LEU A 100 -49.11 4.33 20.07
N LEU A 101 -48.81 3.03 19.97
CA LEU A 101 -49.68 1.96 20.50
C LEU A 101 -49.85 2.03 22.02
N GLN A 102 -48.81 2.42 22.76
CA GLN A 102 -48.88 2.58 24.22
C GLN A 102 -49.56 3.89 24.65
N GLY A 103 -49.56 4.93 23.80
CA GLY A 103 -50.19 6.23 24.05
C GLY A 103 -51.70 6.29 23.84
N GLY A 104 -52.29 5.32 23.11
CA GLY A 104 -53.73 5.27 22.80
C GLY A 104 -54.67 4.99 23.99
N GLY A 105 -54.15 4.80 25.20
CA GLY A 105 -54.93 4.45 26.40
C GLY A 105 -55.22 5.58 27.39
N LYS A 106 -54.73 6.80 27.18
CA LYS A 106 -55.02 7.95 28.07
C LYS A 106 -55.97 8.94 27.40
N VAL A 107 -57.23 8.55 27.30
CA VAL A 107 -58.34 9.49 27.12
C VAL A 107 -58.41 10.35 28.38
N TRP A 108 -58.22 11.65 28.19
CA TRP A 108 -58.29 12.65 29.25
C TRP A 108 -59.69 12.64 29.87
N LYS A 109 -59.73 12.56 31.21
CA LYS A 109 -60.95 12.69 32.03
C LYS A 109 -61.29 14.15 32.24
#